data_AF-A0A256W520-F1
#
_entry.id   AF-A0A256W520-F1
#
_cell.length_a   1.000
_cell.length_b   1.000
_cell.length_c   1.000
_cell.angle_alpha   90.00
_cell.angle_beta   90.00
_cell.angle_gamma   90.00
#
_symmetry.space_group_name_H-M   'P 1'
#
loop_
_entity.id
_entity.type
_entity.pdbx_description
1 polymer ?
#
loop_
_entity_poly.entity_id
_entity_poly.type
_entity_poly.pdbx_seq_one_letter_code
_entity_poly.pdbx_strand_id
1 'polypeptide(L)'
;MSQDIDIYRKGKDDNVKIPNIPLGMSKQEFHLLSTNLRLKDMLYAMVVPGYVHFKAQEKPMGYAILGARAVGFIGLSAVYYSAQINDENWYDINGDPNPDDVITIGNGWEIKKSDVILVTSATLIISTYLFDWIRGENLLHRKQDKIRYKYGIKHELQKAYSYNPSSGILPIASLSIKISSL
;
A
#
# COMPACT_ATOMS: atom_id res chain seq x y z
N MET A 1 13.49 28.34 -23.11
CA MET A 1 14.56 28.53 -22.10
C MET A 1 13.89 28.37 -20.74
N SER A 2 14.27 27.49 -19.82
CA SER A 2 15.50 26.73 -19.63
C SER A 2 15.25 25.55 -18.67
N GLN A 3 15.86 24.42 -19.03
CA GLN A 3 16.51 23.43 -18.16
C GLN A 3 15.64 22.58 -17.22
N ASP A 4 15.26 21.43 -17.77
CA ASP A 4 15.23 20.15 -17.06
C ASP A 4 16.47 20.02 -16.17
N ILE A 5 16.24 19.98 -14.86
CA ILE A 5 17.26 19.63 -13.89
C ILE A 5 17.31 18.09 -13.84
N ASP A 6 17.91 17.50 -14.87
CA ASP A 6 18.37 16.10 -14.86
C ASP A 6 19.65 16.01 -14.01
N ILE A 7 19.47 15.88 -12.69
CA ILE A 7 20.59 15.76 -11.72
C ILE A 7 21.31 14.41 -11.85
N TYR A 8 20.75 13.46 -12.59
CA TYR A 8 21.42 12.19 -12.85
C TYR A 8 22.15 12.25 -14.18
N ARG A 9 23.41 12.69 -14.13
CA ARG A 9 24.39 12.34 -15.16
C ARG A 9 24.47 10.82 -15.18
N LYS A 10 23.82 10.19 -16.16
CA LYS A 10 23.85 8.74 -16.39
C LYS A 10 25.27 8.35 -16.77
N GLY A 11 26.13 8.16 -15.78
CA GLY A 11 27.40 7.49 -15.94
C GLY A 11 27.10 6.09 -16.42
N LYS A 12 27.45 5.79 -17.68
CA LYS A 12 27.61 4.41 -18.14
C LYS A 12 28.69 3.77 -17.28
N ASP A 13 28.28 3.20 -16.15
CA ASP A 13 28.94 2.04 -15.61
C ASP A 13 28.02 0.85 -15.92
N ASP A 14 28.25 0.26 -17.10
CA ASP A 14 27.50 -0.88 -17.61
C ASP A 14 27.84 -2.17 -16.84
N ASN A 15 28.59 -2.06 -15.74
CA ASN A 15 29.00 -3.13 -14.84
C ASN A 15 28.24 -3.09 -13.50
N VAL A 16 26.93 -2.77 -13.55
CA VAL A 16 26.05 -2.99 -12.39
C VAL A 16 26.06 -4.48 -12.10
N LYS A 17 26.82 -4.88 -11.07
CA LYS A 17 26.73 -6.22 -10.48
C LYS A 17 25.31 -6.39 -9.96
N ILE A 18 24.47 -6.96 -10.80
CA ILE A 18 23.14 -7.41 -10.42
C ILE A 18 23.38 -8.38 -9.25
N PRO A 19 22.76 -8.18 -8.08
CA PRO A 19 22.87 -9.16 -7.01
C PRO A 19 22.48 -10.52 -7.57
N ASN A 20 23.19 -11.57 -7.16
CA ASN A 20 23.00 -12.91 -7.71
C ASN A 20 21.52 -13.33 -7.58
N ILE A 21 20.77 -13.24 -8.69
CA ILE A 21 19.36 -13.55 -8.71
C ILE A 21 19.26 -15.08 -8.65
N PRO A 22 18.57 -15.67 -7.65
CA PRO A 22 18.39 -17.11 -7.59
C PRO A 22 17.82 -17.62 -8.92
N LEU A 23 18.43 -18.66 -9.48
CA LEU A 23 17.94 -19.31 -10.69
C LEU A 23 16.48 -19.75 -10.47
N GLY A 24 15.55 -19.21 -11.26
CA GLY A 24 14.11 -19.43 -11.11
C GLY A 24 13.34 -18.39 -10.29
N MET A 25 13.88 -17.18 -10.10
CA MET A 25 13.10 -16.01 -9.63
C MET A 25 12.37 -15.31 -10.77
N SER A 26 11.06 -15.10 -10.61
CA SER A 26 10.30 -14.33 -11.60
C SER A 26 10.64 -12.84 -11.53
N LYS A 27 10.49 -12.12 -12.64
CA LYS A 27 10.72 -10.66 -12.69
C LYS A 27 9.86 -9.90 -11.68
N GLN A 28 8.64 -10.37 -11.42
CA GLN A 28 7.72 -9.74 -10.48
C GLN A 28 8.19 -9.89 -9.03
N GLU A 29 8.68 -11.08 -8.65
CA GLU A 29 9.25 -11.33 -7.32
C GLU A 29 10.51 -10.50 -7.08
N PHE A 30 11.38 -10.39 -8.10
CA PHE A 30 12.56 -9.52 -8.03
C PHE A 30 12.19 -8.05 -7.85
N HIS A 31 11.18 -7.58 -8.60
CA HIS A 31 10.68 -6.21 -8.45
C HIS A 31 10.12 -5.97 -7.05
N LEU A 32 9.28 -6.88 -6.52
CA LEU A 32 8.74 -6.79 -5.16
C LEU A 32 9.82 -6.78 -4.07
N LEU A 33 10.90 -7.56 -4.23
CA LEU A 33 12.03 -7.58 -3.29
C LEU A 33 12.86 -6.29 -3.31
N SER A 34 13.00 -5.68 -4.48
CA SER A 34 13.76 -4.42 -4.65
C SER A 34 12.92 -3.19 -4.30
N THR A 35 11.60 -3.32 -4.25
CA THR A 35 10.69 -2.27 -3.81
C THR A 35 10.92 -1.94 -2.34
N ASN A 36 11.08 -0.65 -2.05
CA ASN A 36 11.09 -0.12 -0.68
C ASN A 36 10.05 1.00 -0.57
N LEU A 37 9.34 1.05 0.55
CA LEU A 37 8.40 2.12 0.89
C LEU A 37 9.15 3.17 1.70
N ARG A 38 9.44 4.30 1.06
CA ARG A 38 10.04 5.46 1.72
C ARG A 38 8.95 6.45 2.11
N LEU A 39 9.25 7.35 3.03
CA LEU A 39 8.35 8.44 3.43
C LEU A 39 7.79 9.22 2.23
N LYS A 40 8.61 9.46 1.18
CA LYS A 40 8.14 10.10 -0.06
C LYS A 40 7.00 9.34 -0.75
N ASP A 41 7.02 8.01 -0.71
CA ASP A 41 5.99 7.18 -1.33
C ASP A 41 4.67 7.30 -0.56
N MET A 42 4.75 7.57 0.75
CA MET A 42 3.60 7.83 1.61
C MET A 42 3.00 9.22 1.32
N LEU A 43 3.85 10.24 1.14
CA LEU A 43 3.40 11.56 0.69
C LEU A 43 2.73 11.47 -0.68
N TYR A 44 3.28 10.68 -1.61
CA TYR A 44 2.61 10.40 -2.89
C TYR A 44 1.27 9.69 -2.71
N ALA A 45 1.14 8.80 -1.72
CA ALA A 45 -0.12 8.12 -1.41
C ALA A 45 -1.21 9.05 -0.86
N MET A 46 -0.85 10.25 -0.39
CA MET A 46 -1.81 11.30 -0.04
C MET A 46 -2.50 11.83 -1.31
N VAL A 47 -1.70 12.12 -2.34
CA VAL A 47 -2.17 12.67 -3.62
C VAL A 47 -2.81 11.59 -4.49
N VAL A 48 -2.20 10.41 -4.54
CA VAL A 48 -2.65 9.25 -5.35
C VAL A 48 -3.17 8.17 -4.40
N PRO A 49 -4.49 8.04 -4.23
CA PRO A 49 -5.05 7.09 -3.28
C PRO A 49 -4.79 5.66 -3.74
N GLY A 50 -4.38 4.77 -2.83
CA GLY A 50 -4.07 3.37 -3.13
C GLY A 50 -2.68 3.16 -3.76
N TYR A 51 -1.85 4.21 -3.86
CA TYR A 51 -0.50 4.14 -4.45
C TYR A 51 0.35 3.03 -3.82
N VAL A 52 0.30 2.88 -2.49
CA VAL A 52 1.08 1.86 -1.78
C VAL A 52 0.64 0.45 -2.19
N HIS A 53 -0.68 0.21 -2.27
CA HIS A 53 -1.20 -1.06 -2.73
C HIS A 53 -0.89 -1.34 -4.21
N PHE A 54 -0.91 -0.33 -5.08
CA PHE A 54 -0.49 -0.50 -6.48
C PHE A 54 1.00 -0.86 -6.58
N LYS A 55 1.85 -0.18 -5.81
CA LYS A 55 3.29 -0.46 -5.72
C LYS A 55 3.57 -1.86 -5.17
N ALA A 56 2.74 -2.33 -4.24
CA ALA A 56 2.81 -3.68 -3.68
C ALA A 56 2.11 -4.74 -4.55
N GLN A 57 1.66 -4.42 -5.77
CA GLN A 57 0.95 -5.32 -6.69
C GLN A 57 -0.35 -5.91 -6.08
N GLU A 58 -1.09 -5.15 -5.28
CA GLU A 58 -2.42 -5.48 -4.76
C GLU A 58 -3.48 -4.57 -5.39
N LYS A 59 -3.65 -4.71 -6.71
CA LYS A 59 -4.61 -3.92 -7.51
C LYS A 59 -6.03 -3.83 -6.94
N PRO A 60 -6.68 -4.92 -6.49
CA PRO A 60 -8.07 -4.82 -6.02
C PRO A 60 -8.20 -3.89 -4.81
N MET A 61 -7.25 -3.94 -3.87
CA MET A 61 -7.28 -3.06 -2.71
C MET A 61 -6.92 -1.62 -3.09
N GLY A 62 -5.97 -1.43 -4.01
CA GLY A 62 -5.66 -0.10 -4.55
C GLY A 62 -6.88 0.59 -5.17
N TYR A 63 -7.66 -0.14 -5.98
CA TYR A 63 -8.90 0.41 -6.56
C TYR A 63 -10.00 0.62 -5.53
N ALA A 64 -10.12 -0.24 -4.51
CA ALA A 64 -11.09 -0.05 -3.43
C ALA A 64 -10.81 1.24 -2.64
N ILE A 65 -9.55 1.50 -2.30
CA ILE A 65 -9.13 2.73 -1.60
C ILE A 65 -9.33 3.95 -2.50
N LEU A 66 -9.03 3.83 -3.80
CA LEU A 66 -9.27 4.89 -4.76
C LEU A 66 -10.75 5.25 -4.87
N GLY A 67 -11.62 4.24 -4.99
CA GLY A 67 -13.06 4.44 -5.00
C GLY A 67 -13.57 5.08 -3.72
N ALA A 68 -13.13 4.58 -2.56
CA ALA A 68 -13.48 5.17 -1.27
C ALA A 68 -13.05 6.64 -1.19
N ARG A 69 -11.78 6.97 -1.50
CA ARG A 69 -11.32 8.35 -1.40
C ARG A 69 -11.98 9.28 -2.42
N ALA A 70 -12.33 8.78 -3.61
CA ALA A 70 -13.12 9.53 -4.59
C ALA A 70 -14.47 9.95 -4.01
N VAL A 71 -15.17 9.05 -3.30
CA VAL A 71 -16.43 9.38 -2.61
C VAL A 71 -16.22 10.49 -1.57
N GLY A 72 -15.14 10.42 -0.80
CA GLY A 72 -14.79 11.47 0.17
C GLY A 72 -14.54 12.83 -0.49
N PHE A 73 -13.79 12.86 -1.59
CA PHE A 73 -13.56 14.13 -2.32
C PHE A 73 -14.83 14.68 -2.95
N ILE A 74 -15.70 13.82 -3.49
CA ILE A 74 -17.01 14.24 -4.01
C ILE A 74 -17.83 14.89 -2.89
N GLY A 75 -17.90 14.26 -1.71
CA GLY A 75 -18.61 14.82 -0.56
C GLY A 75 -18.06 16.18 -0.11
N LEU A 76 -16.73 16.34 -0.01
CA LEU A 76 -16.11 17.64 0.28
C LEU A 76 -16.42 18.69 -0.79
N SER A 77 -16.34 18.32 -2.07
CA SER A 77 -16.61 19.24 -3.17
C SER A 77 -18.07 19.70 -3.21
N ALA A 78 -19.01 18.81 -2.85
CA ALA A 78 -20.42 19.13 -2.76
C ALA A 78 -20.69 20.16 -1.65
N VAL A 79 -20.07 19.99 -0.47
CA VAL A 79 -20.17 20.96 0.63
C VAL A 79 -19.56 22.31 0.26
N TYR A 80 -18.39 22.30 -0.38
CA TYR A 80 -17.75 23.52 -0.85
C TYR A 80 -18.63 24.27 -1.87
N TYR A 81 -19.20 23.55 -2.83
CA TYR A 81 -20.06 24.14 -3.86
C TYR A 81 -21.38 24.65 -3.29
N SER A 82 -22.01 23.93 -2.35
CA SER A 82 -23.23 24.40 -1.68
C SER A 82 -22.98 25.67 -0.88
N ALA A 83 -21.87 25.73 -0.14
CA ALA A 83 -21.47 26.91 0.60
C ALA A 83 -21.24 28.13 -0.31
N GLN A 84 -20.61 27.92 -1.48
CA GLN A 84 -20.37 28.98 -2.45
C GLN A 84 -21.67 29.55 -3.05
N ILE A 85 -22.69 28.71 -3.28
CA ILE A 85 -23.99 29.17 -3.79
C ILE A 85 -24.76 29.95 -2.72
N ASN A 86 -24.67 29.52 -1.46
CA ASN A 86 -25.41 30.12 -0.36
C ASN A 86 -24.71 31.34 0.26
N ASP A 87 -23.53 31.72 -0.26
CA ASP A 87 -22.65 32.77 0.30
C ASP A 87 -22.32 32.52 1.78
N GLU A 88 -22.17 31.24 2.13
CA GLU A 88 -21.88 30.77 3.48
C GLU A 88 -20.42 30.28 3.59
N ASN A 89 -19.90 30.26 4.82
CA ASN A 89 -18.62 29.63 5.09
C ASN A 89 -18.76 28.11 5.03
N TRP A 90 -17.98 27.47 4.15
CA TRP A 90 -17.98 26.00 3.96
C TRP A 90 -17.54 25.18 5.18
N TYR A 91 -17.09 25.84 6.26
CA TYR A 91 -16.60 25.24 7.49
C TYR A 91 -17.36 25.75 8.74
N ASP A 92 -18.51 26.40 8.58
CA ASP A 92 -19.28 26.92 9.72
C ASP A 92 -20.12 25.84 10.42
N ILE A 93 -19.42 25.07 11.25
CA ILE A 93 -19.95 23.97 12.08
C ILE A 93 -20.86 24.49 13.21
N ASN A 94 -20.85 25.80 13.50
CA ASN A 94 -21.57 26.37 14.64
C ASN A 94 -22.70 27.35 14.25
N GLY A 95 -22.86 27.67 12.97
CA GLY A 95 -23.94 28.55 12.53
C GLY A 95 -25.33 27.93 12.79
N ASP A 96 -26.37 28.76 12.80
CA ASP A 96 -27.74 28.29 13.00
C ASP A 96 -28.19 27.43 11.79
N PRO A 97 -28.77 26.24 11.98
CA PRO A 97 -29.24 25.42 10.87
C PRO A 97 -30.47 26.01 10.19
N ASN A 98 -30.45 26.12 8.86
CA ASN A 98 -31.71 26.27 8.12
C ASN A 98 -32.56 25.00 8.31
N PRO A 99 -33.87 25.10 8.55
CA PRO A 99 -34.72 23.94 8.86
C PRO A 99 -34.75 22.89 7.74
N ASP A 100 -34.53 23.30 6.48
CA ASP A 100 -34.46 22.41 5.33
C ASP A 100 -33.16 21.58 5.28
N ASP A 101 -32.13 22.02 6.01
CA ASP A 101 -30.79 21.42 6.07
C ASP A 101 -30.46 20.75 7.40
N VAL A 102 -31.47 20.52 8.25
CA VAL A 102 -31.34 19.80 9.52
C VAL A 102 -31.53 18.29 9.32
N ILE A 103 -30.66 17.51 9.95
CA ILE A 103 -30.90 16.11 10.30
C ILE A 103 -31.19 16.06 11.80
N THR A 104 -32.38 15.61 12.17
CA THR A 104 -32.72 15.35 13.57
C THR A 104 -32.31 13.93 13.94
N ILE A 105 -31.39 13.79 14.90
CA ILE A 105 -30.94 12.47 15.40
C ILE A 105 -31.54 12.23 16.79
N GLY A 106 -32.46 11.26 16.88
CA GLY A 106 -32.98 10.78 18.17
C GLY A 106 -33.61 11.88 19.02
N ASN A 107 -33.07 12.09 20.23
CA ASN A 107 -33.61 12.92 21.33
C ASN A 107 -33.65 14.45 21.06
N GLY A 108 -33.84 14.89 19.81
CA GLY A 108 -33.96 16.31 19.44
C GLY A 108 -32.63 17.01 19.15
N TRP A 109 -31.57 16.27 18.82
CA TRP A 109 -30.31 16.86 18.37
C TRP A 109 -30.43 17.23 16.90
N GLU A 110 -30.32 18.51 16.59
CA GLU A 110 -30.35 19.05 15.23
C GLU A 110 -28.93 19.29 14.75
N ILE A 111 -28.56 18.65 13.64
CA ILE A 111 -27.23 18.78 13.03
C ILE A 111 -27.40 19.16 11.56
N LYS A 112 -26.59 20.10 11.06
CA LYS A 112 -26.59 20.46 9.64
C LYS A 112 -26.14 19.29 8.76
N LYS A 113 -26.83 19.08 7.63
CA LYS A 113 -26.48 18.07 6.62
C LYS A 113 -25.06 18.30 6.07
N SER A 114 -24.69 19.55 5.80
CA SER A 114 -23.37 19.94 5.31
C SER A 114 -22.25 19.54 6.27
N ASP A 115 -22.44 19.73 7.57
CA ASP A 115 -21.46 19.36 8.60
C ASP A 115 -21.26 17.84 8.67
N VAL A 116 -22.36 17.08 8.61
CA VAL A 116 -22.29 15.61 8.59
C VAL A 116 -21.52 15.15 7.35
N ILE A 117 -21.80 15.71 6.17
CA ILE A 117 -21.10 15.36 4.94
C ILE A 117 -19.62 15.76 5.03
N LEU A 118 -19.31 16.96 5.54
CA LEU A 118 -17.94 17.46 5.69
C LEU A 118 -17.13 16.55 6.61
N VAL A 119 -17.62 16.31 7.83
CA VAL A 119 -16.93 15.50 8.84
C VAL A 119 -16.79 14.06 8.36
N THR A 120 -17.84 13.48 7.77
CA THR A 120 -17.78 12.12 7.24
C THR A 120 -16.79 12.01 6.09
N SER A 121 -16.79 12.96 5.16
CA SER A 121 -15.88 12.98 4.01
C SER A 121 -14.42 13.16 4.42
N ALA A 122 -14.15 14.08 5.35
CA ALA A 122 -12.82 14.29 5.92
C ALA A 122 -12.33 13.04 6.65
N THR A 123 -13.19 12.45 7.50
CA THR A 123 -12.87 11.21 8.22
C THR A 123 -12.59 10.06 7.26
N LEU A 124 -13.36 9.92 6.18
CA LEU A 124 -13.16 8.91 5.15
C LEU A 124 -11.81 9.09 4.44
N ILE A 125 -11.45 10.31 4.07
CA ILE A 125 -10.17 10.61 3.40
C ILE A 125 -8.98 10.30 4.32
N ILE A 126 -9.03 10.76 5.56
CA ILE A 126 -7.95 10.56 6.54
C ILE A 126 -7.82 9.07 6.89
N SER A 127 -8.93 8.40 7.18
CA SER A 127 -8.92 6.98 7.55
C SER A 127 -8.43 6.10 6.41
N THR A 128 -8.88 6.34 5.17
CA THR A 128 -8.40 5.59 3.99
C THR A 128 -6.92 5.85 3.71
N TYR A 129 -6.41 7.06 3.98
CA TYR A 129 -4.98 7.37 3.90
C TYR A 129 -4.14 6.63 4.93
N LEU A 130 -4.53 6.67 6.20
CA LEU A 130 -3.83 5.94 7.25
C LEU A 130 -3.87 4.42 7.01
N PHE A 131 -5.01 3.92 6.53
CA PHE A 131 -5.17 2.52 6.19
C PHE A 131 -4.26 2.07 5.04
N ASP A 132 -4.21 2.83 3.93
CA ASP A 132 -3.33 2.57 2.78
C ASP A 132 -1.86 2.50 3.22
N TRP A 133 -1.46 3.42 4.10
CA TRP A 133 -0.12 3.42 4.67
C TRP A 133 0.16 2.19 5.54
N ILE A 134 -0.58 2.01 6.63
CA ILE A 134 -0.30 0.96 7.64
C ILE A 134 -0.40 -0.42 7.00
N ARG A 135 -1.44 -0.66 6.21
CA ARG A 135 -1.65 -1.98 5.60
C ARG A 135 -0.69 -2.21 4.45
N GLY A 136 -0.43 -1.20 3.64
CA GLY A 136 0.43 -1.32 2.46
C GLY A 136 1.87 -1.67 2.81
N GLU A 137 2.44 -1.07 3.86
CA GLU A 137 3.78 -1.40 4.36
C GLU A 137 3.86 -2.84 4.88
N ASN A 138 2.92 -3.22 5.73
CA ASN A 138 2.84 -4.58 6.27
C ASN A 138 2.67 -5.64 5.17
N LEU A 139 1.89 -5.33 4.13
CA LEU A 139 1.70 -6.23 2.99
C LEU A 139 2.99 -6.41 2.20
N LEU A 140 3.74 -5.32 1.95
CA LEU A 140 5.01 -5.38 1.24
C LEU A 140 6.00 -6.26 1.98
N HIS A 141 6.18 -6.04 3.30
CA HIS A 141 7.09 -6.84 4.12
C HIS A 141 6.69 -8.33 4.12
N ARG A 142 5.40 -8.63 4.30
CA ARG A 142 4.90 -10.02 4.22
C ARG A 142 5.19 -10.68 2.88
N LYS A 143 5.06 -9.96 1.77
CA LYS A 143 5.39 -10.50 0.43
C LYS A 143 6.89 -10.71 0.28
N GLN A 144 7.72 -9.77 0.73
CA GLN A 144 9.16 -9.88 0.68
C GLN A 144 9.67 -11.05 1.53
N ASP A 145 9.15 -11.22 2.73
CA ASP A 145 9.54 -12.31 3.64
C ASP A 145 9.16 -13.68 3.09
N LYS A 146 7.99 -13.81 2.45
CA LYS A 146 7.62 -15.03 1.72
C LYS A 146 8.59 -15.35 0.60
N ILE A 147 9.05 -14.34 -0.14
CA ILE A 147 10.02 -14.53 -1.22
C ILE A 147 11.38 -14.92 -0.62
N ARG A 148 11.87 -14.22 0.40
CA ARG A 148 13.12 -14.56 1.11
C ARG A 148 13.10 -15.99 1.63
N TYR A 149 11.99 -16.40 2.24
CA TYR A 149 11.80 -17.77 2.73
C TYR A 149 11.83 -18.81 1.59
N LYS A 150 11.08 -18.58 0.50
CA LYS A 150 11.04 -19.47 -0.67
C LYS A 150 12.42 -19.71 -1.28
N TYR A 151 13.23 -18.66 -1.42
CA TYR A 151 14.56 -18.79 -2.02
C TYR A 151 15.65 -19.19 -1.01
N GLY A 152 15.48 -18.89 0.28
CA GLY A 152 16.32 -19.41 1.36
C GLY A 152 16.27 -20.94 1.43
N ILE A 153 15.06 -21.52 1.45
CA ILE A 153 14.86 -22.98 1.45
C ILE A 153 15.45 -23.63 0.19
N LYS A 154 15.24 -23.03 -0.98
CA LYS A 154 15.80 -23.57 -2.23
C LYS A 154 17.32 -23.64 -2.19
N HIS A 155 17.97 -22.64 -1.60
CA HIS A 155 19.42 -22.59 -1.48
C HIS A 155 19.94 -23.65 -0.48
N GLU A 156 19.23 -23.87 0.64
CA GLU A 156 19.55 -24.95 1.58
C GLU A 156 19.38 -26.34 0.95
N LEU A 157 18.29 -26.57 0.22
CA LEU A 157 18.05 -27.81 -0.51
C LEU A 157 19.13 -28.03 -1.58
N GLN A 158 19.49 -27.01 -2.37
CA GLN A 158 20.53 -27.14 -3.38
C GLN A 158 21.90 -27.48 -2.76
N LYS A 159 22.25 -26.88 -1.62
CA LYS A 159 23.46 -27.23 -0.87
C LYS A 159 23.42 -28.67 -0.35
N ALA A 160 22.28 -29.12 0.19
CA ALA A 160 22.10 -30.49 0.67
C ALA A 160 22.22 -31.52 -0.46
N TYR A 161 21.66 -31.23 -1.64
CA TYR A 161 21.79 -32.09 -2.83
C TYR A 161 23.19 -32.07 -3.47
N SER A 162 23.92 -30.95 -3.33
CA SER A 162 25.30 -30.83 -3.86
C SER A 162 26.35 -31.45 -2.91
N TYR A 163 25.96 -31.84 -1.70
CA TYR A 163 26.78 -32.60 -0.77
C TYR A 163 26.68 -34.10 -1.12
N ASN A 164 27.82 -34.72 -1.36
CA ASN A 164 28.04 -36.03 -2.00
C ASN A 164 27.05 -37.14 -1.57
N PRO A 165 26.32 -37.81 -2.49
CA PRO A 165 25.29 -38.81 -2.18
C PRO A 165 25.85 -40.21 -1.86
N SER A 166 27.07 -40.33 -1.34
CA SER A 166 27.64 -41.64 -0.97
C SER A 166 27.01 -42.25 0.30
N SER A 167 26.12 -41.53 0.97
CA SER A 167 25.28 -42.06 2.04
C SER A 167 23.82 -41.77 1.68
N GLY A 168 23.01 -42.79 1.47
CA GLY A 168 21.61 -42.73 0.98
C GLY A 168 20.62 -42.01 1.91
N ILE A 169 20.88 -40.75 2.22
CA ILE A 169 20.05 -39.87 3.04
C ILE A 169 19.35 -38.91 2.09
N LEU A 170 18.06 -39.14 1.86
CA LEU A 170 17.20 -38.18 1.16
C LEU A 170 16.70 -37.13 2.18
N PRO A 171 17.02 -35.84 2.00
CA PRO A 171 16.48 -34.80 2.86
C PRO A 171 15.03 -34.54 2.47
N ILE A 172 14.10 -35.18 3.18
CA ILE A 172 12.69 -34.77 3.20
C ILE A 172 12.58 -33.65 4.23
N ALA A 173 11.97 -32.53 3.83
CA ALA A 173 11.84 -31.32 4.62
C ALA A 173 11.63 -31.62 6.12
N SER A 174 12.58 -31.17 6.94
CA SER A 174 12.57 -31.18 8.42
C SER A 174 12.75 -32.49 9.20
N LEU A 175 12.90 -33.67 8.59
CA LEU A 175 13.11 -34.91 9.34
C LEU A 175 14.27 -35.74 8.80
N SER A 176 15.41 -35.67 9.48
CA SER A 176 16.53 -36.59 9.29
C SER A 176 16.19 -37.95 9.91
N ILE A 177 15.50 -38.82 9.16
CA ILE A 177 15.28 -40.20 9.59
C ILE A 177 16.54 -41.01 9.25
N LYS A 178 17.30 -41.39 10.28
CA LYS A 178 18.43 -42.31 10.14
C LYS A 178 17.87 -43.73 9.95
N ILE A 179 17.79 -44.21 8.71
CA ILE A 179 17.49 -45.60 8.44
C ILE A 179 18.76 -46.41 8.72
N SER A 180 18.79 -47.07 9.88
CA SER A 180 19.77 -48.10 10.18
C SER A 180 19.41 -49.35 9.38
N SER A 181 20.24 -49.74 8.42
CA SER A 181 20.16 -51.07 7.81
C SER A 181 20.53 -52.12 8.85
N LEU A 182 19.65 -53.08 9.07
CA LEU A 182 19.96 -54.39 9.67
C LEU A 182 20.72 -55.24 8.65
#